data_AF-A0A3Q9KPC8-F1
#
_entry.id   AF-A0A3Q9KPC8-F1
#
_cell.length_a   1.000
_cell.length_b   1.000
_cell.length_c   1.000
_cell.angle_alpha   90.00
_cell.angle_beta   90.00
_cell.angle_gamma   90.00
#
_symmetry.space_group_name_H-M   'P 1'
#
loop_
_entity.id
_entity.type
_entity.pdbx_description
1 polymer ?
#
loop_
_entity_poly.entity_id
_entity_poly.type
_entity_poly.pdbx_seq_one_letter_code
_entity_poly.pdbx_strand_id
1 'polypeptide(L)'
;MIIDRQHAFVDNHVIKGEGNSGWHLFDRAAVAWARSIFEMFWDHATRWQDIGPATCDPLSERQWRILRELDAGYSQQQVGGRIGLSRRAVDKELATVREALGFKTMYQVMSWYGRAQCPPVG
;
A
#
# COMPACT_ATOMS: atom_id res chain seq x y z
N MET A 1 -14.53 -10.76 -14.59
CA MET A 1 -15.52 -11.06 -13.54
C MET A 1 -15.74 -12.58 -13.44
N ILE A 2 -15.90 -13.14 -12.23
CA ILE A 2 -16.23 -14.56 -12.02
C ILE A 2 -17.58 -14.65 -11.31
N ILE A 3 -18.50 -15.49 -11.81
CA ILE A 3 -19.87 -15.66 -11.30
C ILE A 3 -20.08 -17.11 -10.90
N ASP A 4 -20.65 -17.34 -9.72
CA ASP A 4 -21.00 -18.65 -9.16
C ASP A 4 -19.85 -19.67 -9.16
N ARG A 5 -18.61 -19.20 -9.29
CA ARG A 5 -17.39 -20.02 -9.44
C ARG A 5 -17.46 -20.97 -10.65
N GLN A 6 -18.35 -20.70 -11.61
CA GLN A 6 -18.62 -21.54 -12.78
C GLN A 6 -18.52 -20.78 -14.11
N HIS A 7 -18.66 -19.45 -14.08
CA HIS A 7 -18.57 -18.60 -15.26
C HIS A 7 -17.53 -17.52 -15.06
N ALA A 8 -16.74 -17.22 -16.10
CA ALA A 8 -15.89 -16.04 -16.12
C ALA A 8 -16.16 -15.18 -17.35
N PHE A 9 -16.09 -13.86 -17.19
CA PHE A 9 -16.27 -12.86 -18.23
C PHE A 9 -15.02 -11.98 -18.31
N VAL A 10 -14.53 -11.76 -19.53
CA VAL A 10 -13.36 -10.91 -19.82
C VAL A 10 -13.76 -9.86 -20.84
N ASP A 11 -13.48 -8.60 -20.57
CA ASP A 11 -13.82 -7.49 -21.45
C ASP A 11 -13.10 -7.61 -22.81
N ASN A 12 -13.78 -7.23 -23.88
CA ASN A 12 -13.21 -7.26 -25.21
C ASN A 12 -12.37 -6.01 -25.49
N HIS A 13 -11.05 -6.13 -25.33
CA HIS A 13 -10.09 -5.07 -25.68
C HIS A 13 -9.45 -5.25 -27.07
N VAL A 14 -9.80 -6.31 -27.80
CA VAL A 14 -9.19 -6.63 -29.10
C VAL A 14 -9.81 -5.77 -30.21
N ILE A 15 -11.12 -5.52 -30.13
CA ILE A 15 -11.86 -4.75 -31.13
C ILE A 15 -12.15 -3.35 -30.57
N LYS A 16 -11.58 -2.34 -31.21
CA LYS A 16 -11.79 -0.94 -30.83
C LYS A 16 -13.25 -0.55 -31.04
N GLY A 17 -13.90 -0.01 -30.00
CA GLY A 17 -15.31 0.39 -30.03
C GLY A 17 -16.28 -0.64 -29.46
N GLU A 18 -15.82 -1.84 -29.12
CA GLU A 18 -16.65 -2.90 -28.51
C GLU A 18 -16.41 -3.06 -27.00
N GLY A 19 -16.09 -1.97 -26.30
CA GLY A 19 -15.81 -1.99 -24.86
C GLY A 19 -16.97 -2.44 -23.96
N ASN A 20 -18.19 -2.52 -24.52
CA ASN A 20 -19.38 -3.04 -23.82
C ASN A 20 -19.66 -4.53 -24.15
N SER A 21 -18.75 -5.20 -24.85
CA SER A 21 -18.82 -6.63 -25.15
C SER A 21 -17.74 -7.39 -24.39
N GLY A 22 -17.91 -8.71 -24.25
CA GLY A 22 -16.94 -9.55 -23.54
C GLY A 22 -17.02 -11.02 -23.92
N TRP A 23 -15.98 -11.74 -23.55
CA TRP A 23 -15.83 -13.17 -23.78
C TRP A 23 -16.37 -13.94 -22.58
N HIS A 24 -17.26 -14.90 -22.83
CA HIS A 24 -17.76 -15.82 -21.81
C HIS A 24 -16.94 -17.10 -21.79
N LEU A 25 -16.37 -17.40 -20.63
CA LEU A 25 -15.60 -18.60 -20.35
C LEU A 25 -16.43 -19.52 -19.44
N PHE A 26 -16.62 -20.76 -19.88
CA PHE A 26 -17.35 -21.81 -19.14
C PHE A 26 -16.54 -23.11 -19.02
N ASP A 27 -15.34 -23.18 -19.61
CA ASP A 27 -14.44 -24.30 -19.39
C ASP A 27 -14.03 -24.38 -17.92
N ARG A 28 -14.17 -25.57 -17.32
CA ARG A 28 -13.98 -25.77 -15.88
C ARG A 28 -12.54 -25.53 -15.45
N ALA A 29 -11.57 -25.90 -16.28
CA ALA A 29 -10.16 -25.73 -15.95
C ALA A 29 -9.77 -24.25 -16.02
N ALA A 30 -10.20 -23.55 -17.08
CA ALA A 30 -9.97 -22.13 -17.26
C ALA A 30 -10.61 -21.29 -16.13
N VAL A 31 -11.87 -21.59 -15.78
CA VAL A 31 -12.56 -20.89 -14.66
C VAL A 31 -11.89 -21.19 -13.33
N ALA A 32 -11.47 -22.44 -13.08
CA ALA A 32 -10.76 -22.79 -11.85
C ALA A 32 -9.41 -22.08 -11.74
N TRP A 33 -8.66 -21.98 -12.84
CA TRP A 33 -7.40 -21.25 -12.90
C TRP A 33 -7.60 -19.75 -12.64
N ALA A 34 -8.53 -19.10 -13.36
CA ALA A 34 -8.81 -17.67 -13.18
C ALA A 34 -9.22 -17.36 -11.73
N ARG A 35 -10.02 -18.25 -11.13
CA ARG A 35 -10.39 -18.16 -9.71
C ARG A 35 -9.18 -18.28 -8.79
N SER A 36 -8.26 -19.21 -9.04
CA SER A 36 -7.08 -19.37 -8.19
C SER A 36 -6.20 -18.11 -8.16
N ILE A 37 -6.06 -17.45 -9.30
CA ILE A 37 -5.34 -16.17 -9.41
C ILE A 37 -6.09 -15.06 -8.67
N PHE A 38 -7.40 -14.95 -8.86
CA PHE A 38 -8.20 -13.97 -8.14
C PHE A 38 -8.05 -14.12 -6.62
N GLU A 39 -8.27 -15.32 -6.08
CA GLU A 39 -8.18 -15.57 -4.63
C GLU A 39 -6.77 -15.30 -4.08
N MET A 40 -5.72 -15.65 -4.85
CA MET A 40 -4.33 -15.38 -4.48
C MET A 40 -4.05 -13.89 -4.28
N PHE A 41 -4.60 -13.04 -5.16
CA PHE A 41 -4.39 -11.59 -5.07
C PHE A 41 -5.44 -10.88 -4.23
N TRP A 42 -6.60 -11.50 -4.03
CA TRP A 42 -7.72 -10.90 -3.30
C TRP A 42 -7.34 -10.55 -1.85
N ASP A 43 -6.68 -11.47 -1.15
CA ASP A 43 -6.24 -11.24 0.23
C ASP A 43 -5.16 -10.15 0.35
N HIS A 44 -4.47 -9.86 -0.74
CA HIS A 44 -3.44 -8.81 -0.83
C HIS A 44 -3.95 -7.51 -1.46
N ALA A 45 -5.18 -7.50 -1.97
CA ALA A 45 -5.74 -6.32 -2.63
C ALA A 45 -6.05 -5.23 -1.60
N THR A 46 -5.82 -3.97 -1.98
CA THR A 46 -6.30 -2.82 -1.22
C THR A 46 -7.83 -2.83 -1.24
N ARG A 47 -8.47 -2.78 -0.07
CA ARG A 47 -9.94 -2.74 0.00
C ARG A 47 -10.43 -1.45 -0.63
N TRP A 48 -11.59 -1.49 -1.27
CA TRP A 48 -12.15 -0.32 -1.95
C TRP A 48 -12.28 0.91 -1.03
N GLN A 49 -12.68 0.72 0.24
CA GLN A 49 -12.73 1.81 1.22
C GLN A 49 -11.35 2.38 1.60
N ASP A 50 -10.29 1.61 1.39
CA ASP A 50 -8.91 2.01 1.62
C ASP A 50 -8.30 2.64 0.34
N ILE A 51 -9.02 2.59 -0.80
CA ILE A 51 -8.70 3.30 -2.03
C ILE A 51 -9.19 4.75 -1.88
N GLY A 52 -8.33 5.58 -1.30
CA GLY A 52 -8.41 7.04 -1.39
C GLY A 52 -7.12 7.59 -1.97
N PRO A 53 -7.03 8.90 -2.28
CA PRO A 53 -5.73 9.53 -2.25
C PRO A 53 -5.13 9.15 -0.89
N ALA A 54 -3.89 8.64 -0.86
CA ALA A 54 -3.13 8.67 0.38
C ALA A 54 -3.26 10.12 0.84
N THR A 55 -4.06 10.38 1.87
CA THR A 55 -4.18 11.71 2.44
C THR A 55 -2.75 12.08 2.73
N CYS A 56 -2.15 12.96 1.92
CA CYS A 56 -0.76 13.37 2.11
C CYS A 56 -0.64 13.73 3.58
N ASP A 57 0.19 12.96 4.28
CA ASP A 57 -0.01 12.53 5.65
C ASP A 57 -0.22 13.64 6.70
N PRO A 58 -0.79 13.32 7.87
CA PRO A 58 -0.62 14.11 9.11
C PRO A 58 0.85 14.34 9.52
N LEU A 59 1.82 13.80 8.78
CA LEU A 59 3.24 13.85 9.10
C LEU A 59 3.94 15.00 8.40
N SER A 60 4.76 15.72 9.16
CA SER A 60 5.63 16.77 8.61
C SER A 60 6.76 16.19 7.75
N GLU A 61 7.32 17.01 6.86
CA GLU A 61 8.50 16.65 6.05
C GLU A 61 9.66 16.14 6.91
N ARG A 62 9.83 16.70 8.11
CA ARG A 62 10.85 16.28 9.07
C ARG A 62 10.61 14.85 9.58
N GLN A 63 9.37 14.50 9.86
CA GLN A 63 8.99 13.15 10.28
C GLN A 63 9.18 12.15 9.15
N TRP A 64 8.80 12.53 7.92
CA TRP A 64 9.11 11.76 6.72
C TRP A 64 10.61 11.51 6.54
N ARG A 65 11.44 12.53 6.77
CA ARG A 65 12.90 12.40 6.69
C ARG A 65 13.46 11.45 7.75
N ILE A 66 12.92 11.49 8.97
CA ILE A 66 13.30 10.54 10.04
C ILE A 66 12.95 9.11 9.63
N LEU A 67 11.72 8.87 9.15
CA LEU A 67 11.27 7.53 8.74
C LEU A 67 12.09 6.99 7.57
N ARG A 68 12.48 7.85 6.62
CA ARG A 68 13.36 7.48 5.50
C ARG A 68 14.75 7.00 5.96
N GLU A 69 15.36 7.66 6.94
CA GLU A 69 16.65 7.22 7.46
C GLU A 69 16.52 5.90 8.26
N LEU A 70 15.39 5.69 8.96
CA LEU A 70 15.12 4.40 9.62
C LEU A 70 14.95 3.27 8.61
N ASP A 71 14.26 3.53 7.49
CA ASP A 71 14.07 2.57 6.40
C ASP A 71 15.40 2.23 5.69
N ALA A 72 16.30 3.21 5.59
CA ALA A 72 17.67 3.01 5.10
C ALA A 72 18.56 2.18 6.06
N GLY A 73 18.02 1.69 7.18
CA GLY A 73 18.69 0.80 8.12
C GLY A 73 19.43 1.51 9.25
N TYR A 74 19.32 2.83 9.37
CA TYR A 74 19.93 3.55 10.49
C TYR A 74 19.09 3.40 11.76
N SER A 75 19.74 3.20 12.90
CA SER A 75 19.07 3.21 14.20
C SER A 75 18.64 4.62 14.60
N GLN A 76 17.64 4.74 15.49
CA GLN A 76 17.19 6.05 16.02
C GLN A 76 18.33 6.89 16.61
N GLN A 77 19.35 6.23 17.17
CA GLN A 77 20.56 6.89 17.69
C GLN A 77 21.42 7.51 16.59
N GLN A 78 21.48 6.87 15.42
CA GLN A 78 22.26 7.33 14.26
C GLN A 78 21.53 8.40 13.46
N VAL A 79 20.19 8.32 13.34
CA VAL A 79 19.39 9.25 12.55
C VAL A 79 19.66 10.70 12.97
N GLY A 80 19.66 10.99 14.28
CA GLY A 80 19.84 12.37 14.78
C GLY A 80 21.07 13.07 14.20
N GLY A 81 22.24 12.42 14.29
CA GLY A 81 23.48 12.97 13.76
C GLY A 81 23.47 13.19 12.24
N ARG A 82 22.73 12.36 11.50
CA ARG A 82 22.67 12.42 10.03
C ARG A 82 21.80 13.56 9.50
N ILE A 83 20.81 13.99 10.27
CA ILE A 83 19.85 15.02 9.86
C ILE A 83 19.90 16.28 10.74
N GLY A 84 20.97 16.44 11.54
CA GLY A 84 21.21 17.63 12.35
C GLY A 84 20.29 17.76 13.57
N LEU A 85 19.80 16.65 14.12
CA LEU A 85 18.90 16.60 15.27
C LEU A 85 19.54 15.92 16.47
N SER A 86 19.18 16.37 17.68
CA SER A 86 19.53 15.62 18.88
C SER A 86 18.72 14.32 18.97
N ARG A 87 19.27 13.30 19.64
CA ARG A 87 18.55 12.04 19.90
C ARG A 87 17.18 12.27 20.55
N ARG A 88 17.12 13.16 21.55
CA ARG A 88 15.87 13.52 22.24
C ARG A 88 14.84 14.15 21.29
N ALA A 89 15.30 14.91 20.30
CA ALA A 89 14.41 15.47 19.29
C ALA A 89 13.85 14.39 18.37
N VAL A 90 14.67 13.42 17.93
CA VAL A 90 14.21 12.26 17.15
C VAL A 90 13.19 11.45 17.94
N ASP A 91 13.48 11.12 19.20
CA ASP A 91 12.57 10.36 20.06
C ASP A 91 11.20 11.07 20.22
N LYS A 92 11.22 12.40 20.37
CA LYS A 92 9.98 13.22 20.46
C LYS A 92 9.19 13.18 19.15
N GLU A 93 9.84 13.35 18.01
CA GLU A 93 9.18 13.30 16.70
C GLU A 93 8.54 11.93 16.46
N LEU A 94 9.25 10.84 16.79
CA LEU A 94 8.73 9.48 16.66
C LEU A 94 7.55 9.19 17.59
N ALA A 95 7.54 9.77 18.80
CA ALA A 95 6.38 9.70 19.68
C ALA A 95 5.17 10.43 19.06
N THR A 96 5.37 11.62 18.49
CA THR A 96 4.32 12.38 17.79
C THR A 96 3.79 11.60 16.58
N VAL A 97 4.66 11.00 15.77
CA VAL A 97 4.27 10.16 14.62
C VAL A 97 3.37 9.02 15.09
N ARG A 98 3.79 8.33 16.15
CA ARG A 98 3.04 7.21 16.71
C ARG A 98 1.65 7.64 17.19
N GLU A 99 1.55 8.78 17.88
CA GLU A 99 0.29 9.33 18.37
C GLU A 99 -0.63 9.78 17.23
N ALA A 100 -0.08 10.50 16.24
CA ALA A 100 -0.84 10.98 15.08
C ALA A 100 -1.45 9.83 14.26
N LEU A 101 -0.73 8.70 14.15
CA LEU A 101 -1.19 7.51 13.45
C LEU A 101 -2.00 6.55 14.34
N GLY A 102 -2.17 6.85 15.63
CA GLY A 102 -2.89 5.98 16.58
C GLY A 102 -2.19 4.65 16.87
N PHE A 103 -0.89 4.55 16.63
CA PHE A 103 -0.12 3.32 16.83
C PHE A 103 0.46 3.20 18.24
N LYS A 104 0.84 1.98 18.61
CA LYS A 104 1.42 1.67 19.94
C LYS A 104 2.92 1.39 19.88
N THR A 105 3.44 1.02 18.71
CA THR A 105 4.85 0.61 18.56
C THR A 105 5.48 1.20 17.30
N MET A 106 6.81 1.32 17.31
CA MET A 106 7.57 1.70 16.12
C MET A 106 7.48 0.68 14.99
N TYR A 107 7.28 -0.61 15.33
CA TYR A 107 7.05 -1.64 14.32
C TYR A 107 5.78 -1.36 13.50
N GLN A 108 4.69 -0.96 14.15
CA GLN A 108 3.46 -0.57 13.46
C GLN A 108 3.66 0.66 12.56
N VAL A 109 4.44 1.65 13.02
CA VAL A 109 4.80 2.83 12.23
C VAL A 109 5.58 2.42 10.97
N MET A 110 6.62 1.59 11.09
CA MET A 110 7.43 1.18 9.92
C MET A 110 6.66 0.24 8.97
N SER A 111 5.79 -0.62 9.50
CA SER A 111 4.89 -1.46 8.69
C SER A 111 3.85 -0.64 7.91
N TRP A 112 3.36 0.45 8.50
CA TRP A 112 2.52 1.42 7.80
C TRP A 112 3.32 2.20 6.75
N TYR A 113 4.51 2.71 7.10
CA TYR A 113 5.39 3.47 6.19
C TYR A 113 5.69 2.72 4.89
N GLY A 114 6.02 1.43 4.99
CA GLY A 114 6.31 0.60 3.80
C GLY A 114 5.13 0.45 2.83
N ARG A 115 3.88 0.57 3.32
CA ARG A 115 2.64 0.51 2.53
C ARG A 115 2.15 1.89 2.08
N ALA A 116 2.48 2.93 2.84
CA ALA A 116 2.03 4.30 2.63
C ALA A 116 2.89 5.09 1.63
N GLN A 117 3.81 4.44 0.90
CA GLN A 117 4.69 5.10 -0.05
C GLN A 117 3.88 5.88 -1.09
N CYS A 118 3.75 7.19 -0.85
CA CYS A 118 3.22 8.14 -1.80
C CYS A 118 4.18 8.12 -3.00
N PRO A 119 3.71 7.87 -4.24
CA PRO A 119 4.57 7.97 -5.41
C PRO A 119 5.20 9.37 -5.43
N PRO A 120 6.50 9.51 -5.78
CA PRO A 120 7.16 10.80 -5.77
C PRO A 120 6.37 11.75 -6.68
N VAL A 121 5.92 12.87 -6.10
CA VAL A 121 5.37 13.99 -6.85
C VAL A 121 6.54 14.57 -7.65
N GLY A 122 6.62 14.18 -8.92
CA GLY A 122 7.43 14.84 -9.94
C GLY A 122 6.66 15.98 -10.57
#